data_AF-A0A5N3V467-F1
#
_entry.id   AF-A0A5N3V467-F1
#
_cell.length_a   1.000
_cell.length_b   1.000
_cell.length_c   1.000
_cell.angle_alpha   90.00
_cell.angle_beta   90.00
_cell.angle_gamma   90.00
#
_symmetry.space_group_name_H-M   'P 1'
#
loop_
_entity.id
_entity.type
_entity.pdbx_description
1 polymer ?
#
loop_
_entity_poly.entity_id
_entity_poly.type
_entity_poly.pdbx_seq_one_letter_code
_entity_poly.pdbx_strand_id
1 'polypeptide(L)'
;MSPCLLGCVVFCLLQAGAVHAGVTQDPRFQVVRTGQRTTLKCTQDLGHDRMCWYRQDLGHGLRLIHYSNGPLATEKGDMPDGYRVSRPSTENVPLTLESTNPSQTSVYFCTSSDSTALHGHLLSVQKDRGPRAGP
;
A
#
# COMPACT_ATOMS: atom_id res chain seq x y z
N MET A 1 -38.52 -13.63 -12.83
CA MET A 1 -37.55 -13.27 -11.77
C MET A 1 -38.37 -12.74 -10.60
N SER A 2 -38.28 -13.33 -9.41
CA SER A 2 -39.20 -13.03 -8.30
C SER A 2 -39.01 -11.58 -7.80
N PRO A 3 -40.08 -10.77 -7.63
CA PRO A 3 -40.00 -9.39 -7.11
C PRO A 3 -39.29 -9.31 -5.75
N CYS A 4 -39.41 -10.37 -4.95
CA CYS A 4 -38.73 -10.49 -3.66
C CYS A 4 -37.21 -10.51 -3.80
N LEU A 5 -36.68 -11.18 -4.83
CA LEU A 5 -35.23 -11.23 -5.08
C LEU A 5 -34.68 -9.85 -5.45
N LEU A 6 -35.43 -9.09 -6.27
CA LEU A 6 -35.07 -7.70 -6.58
C LEU A 6 -35.11 -6.80 -5.34
N GLY A 7 -36.13 -6.93 -4.51
CA GLY A 7 -36.24 -6.19 -3.25
C GLY A 7 -35.08 -6.49 -2.28
N CYS A 8 -34.71 -7.76 -2.12
CA CYS A 8 -33.57 -8.17 -1.31
C CYS A 8 -32.24 -7.60 -1.83
N VAL A 9 -32.00 -7.66 -3.14
CA VAL A 9 -30.76 -7.12 -3.74
C VAL A 9 -30.65 -5.61 -3.53
N VAL A 10 -31.75 -4.86 -3.72
CA VAL A 10 -31.77 -3.40 -3.49
C VAL A 10 -31.50 -3.08 -2.01
N PHE A 11 -32.12 -3.81 -1.08
CA PHE A 11 -31.90 -3.62 0.36
C PHE A 11 -30.44 -3.92 0.77
N CYS A 12 -29.84 -5.00 0.25
CA CYS A 12 -28.44 -5.33 0.51
C CYS A 12 -27.46 -4.27 -0.04
N LEU A 13 -27.74 -3.69 -1.20
CA LEU A 13 -26.91 -2.62 -1.78
C LEU A 13 -27.04 -1.31 -1.00
N LEU A 14 -28.21 -1.01 -0.44
CA LEU A 14 -28.44 0.18 0.38
C LEU A 14 -27.77 0.13 1.76
N GLN A 15 -27.55 -1.06 2.32
CA GLN A 15 -26.83 -1.24 3.59
C GLN A 15 -25.30 -1.35 3.44
N ALA A 16 -24.77 -1.39 2.21
CA ALA A 16 -23.33 -1.41 1.99
C ALA A 16 -22.72 -0.03 2.32
N GLY A 17 -22.46 0.21 3.60
CA GLY A 17 -21.77 1.41 4.09
C GLY A 17 -20.30 1.44 3.63
N ALA A 18 -19.71 2.63 3.63
CA ALA A 18 -18.27 2.78 3.41
C ALA A 18 -17.51 2.12 4.55
N VAL A 19 -16.64 1.15 4.22
CA VAL A 19 -15.75 0.53 5.19
C VAL A 19 -14.62 1.53 5.49
N HIS A 20 -14.45 1.89 6.75
CA HIS A 20 -13.37 2.77 7.19
C HIS A 20 -12.02 2.05 7.06
N ALA A 21 -11.12 2.57 6.23
CA ALA A 21 -9.79 2.01 6.06
C ALA A 21 -8.84 2.62 7.10
N GLY A 22 -8.36 1.81 8.04
CA GLY A 22 -7.45 2.28 9.10
C GLY A 22 -6.07 2.77 8.61
N VAL A 23 -5.75 2.55 7.33
CA VAL A 23 -4.60 3.13 6.64
C VAL A 23 -5.09 3.74 5.33
N THR A 24 -4.74 5.00 5.09
CA THR A 24 -5.11 5.77 3.90
C THR A 24 -3.86 6.26 3.18
N GLN A 25 -3.83 6.13 1.85
CA GLN A 25 -2.75 6.61 1.00
C GLN A 25 -3.25 7.68 0.01
N ASP A 26 -2.45 8.73 -0.16
CA ASP A 26 -2.73 9.85 -1.08
C ASP A 26 -1.45 10.30 -1.80
N PRO A 27 -1.46 10.48 -3.13
CA PRO A 27 -2.55 10.13 -4.05
C PRO A 27 -2.64 8.62 -4.31
N ARG A 28 -3.82 8.14 -4.77
CA ARG A 28 -4.02 6.72 -5.17
C ARG A 28 -3.28 6.36 -6.45
N PHE A 29 -3.19 7.31 -7.38
CA PHE A 29 -2.48 7.18 -8.64
C PHE A 29 -1.72 8.47 -8.90
N GLN A 30 -0.49 8.35 -9.40
CA GLN A 30 0.32 9.51 -9.72
C GLN A 30 1.13 9.25 -10.97
N VAL A 31 1.15 10.25 -11.86
CA VAL A 31 2.05 10.30 -13.01
C VAL A 31 2.86 11.58 -12.85
N VAL A 32 4.18 11.42 -12.81
CA VAL A 32 5.15 12.51 -12.56
C VAL A 32 6.22 12.53 -13.64
N ARG A 33 6.81 13.69 -13.90
CA ARG A 33 7.91 13.79 -14.86
C ARG A 33 9.20 13.25 -14.25
N THR A 34 10.04 12.60 -15.04
CA THR A 34 11.39 12.19 -14.61
C THR A 34 12.15 13.38 -14.01
N GLY A 35 12.87 13.15 -12.91
CA GLY A 35 13.61 14.16 -12.18
C GLY A 35 12.77 15.02 -11.23
N GLN A 36 11.45 14.88 -11.23
CA GLN A 36 10.57 15.64 -10.34
C GLN A 36 10.63 15.08 -8.92
N ARG A 37 10.60 15.97 -7.92
CA ARG A 37 10.38 15.57 -6.53
C ARG A 37 8.90 15.27 -6.31
N THR A 38 8.59 14.11 -5.73
CA THR A 38 7.21 13.76 -5.34
C THR A 38 7.16 13.13 -3.96
N THR A 39 6.01 13.27 -3.29
CA THR A 39 5.76 12.68 -1.97
C THR A 39 4.45 11.92 -2.00
N LEU A 40 4.52 10.63 -1.68
CA LEU A 40 3.37 9.79 -1.39
C LEU A 40 3.07 9.90 0.11
N LYS A 41 1.83 10.25 0.44
CA LYS A 41 1.36 10.36 1.82
C LYS A 41 0.74 9.04 2.25
N CYS A 42 0.97 8.70 3.50
CA CYS A 42 0.27 7.65 4.19
C CYS A 42 -0.11 8.11 5.58
N THR A 43 -1.36 7.89 5.92
CA THR A 43 -1.94 8.19 7.24
C THR A 43 -2.60 6.95 7.83
N GLN A 44 -2.55 6.80 9.14
CA GLN A 44 -3.25 5.74 9.87
C GLN A 44 -3.93 6.28 11.12
N ASP A 45 -5.01 5.65 11.55
CA ASP A 45 -5.76 6.01 12.77
C ASP A 45 -6.01 4.79 13.68
N LEU A 46 -5.19 3.76 13.52
CA LEU A 46 -5.20 2.53 14.30
C LEU A 46 -4.35 2.64 15.57
N GLY A 47 -3.56 3.71 15.72
CA GLY A 47 -2.62 3.88 16.83
C GLY A 47 -1.38 2.98 16.73
N HIS A 48 -1.13 2.38 15.57
CA HIS A 48 -0.01 1.46 15.37
C HIS A 48 1.33 2.19 15.36
N ASP A 49 2.27 1.72 16.20
CA ASP A 49 3.63 2.25 16.23
C ASP A 49 4.41 1.89 14.97
N ARG A 50 4.22 0.69 14.41
CA ARG A 50 4.98 0.24 13.26
C ARG A 50 4.32 0.64 11.96
N MET A 51 5.11 1.25 11.08
CA MET A 51 4.70 1.60 9.72
C MET A 51 5.75 1.18 8.72
N CYS A 52 5.32 0.68 7.57
CA CYS A 52 6.19 0.24 6.50
C CYS A 52 5.77 0.83 5.16
N TRP A 53 6.76 1.12 4.33
CA TRP A 53 6.58 1.39 2.91
C TRP A 53 7.15 0.24 2.10
N TYR A 54 6.32 -0.32 1.23
CA TYR A 54 6.69 -1.34 0.26
C TYR A 54 6.47 -0.83 -1.16
N ARG A 55 7.15 -1.47 -2.10
CA ARG A 55 6.73 -1.46 -3.49
C ARG A 55 6.60 -2.85 -4.07
N GLN A 56 5.75 -2.95 -5.08
CA GLN A 56 5.50 -4.16 -5.84
C GLN A 56 5.68 -3.89 -7.33
N ASP A 57 6.71 -4.50 -7.90
CA ASP A 57 6.90 -4.52 -9.34
C ASP A 57 6.14 -5.70 -9.95
N LEU A 58 5.80 -5.58 -11.23
CA LEU A 58 5.15 -6.66 -11.96
C LEU A 58 5.98 -7.94 -11.87
N GLY A 59 5.35 -9.06 -11.50
CA GLY A 59 6.01 -10.36 -11.35
C GLY A 59 6.87 -10.52 -10.09
N HIS A 60 6.94 -9.51 -9.22
CA HIS A 60 7.72 -9.56 -7.98
C HIS A 60 6.81 -9.51 -6.75
N GLY A 61 7.31 -10.04 -5.64
CA GLY A 61 6.69 -9.86 -4.33
C GLY A 61 6.81 -8.42 -3.81
N LEU A 62 6.26 -8.17 -2.62
CA LEU A 62 6.50 -6.93 -1.88
C LEU A 62 7.99 -6.85 -1.52
N ARG A 63 8.60 -5.68 -1.73
CA ARG A 63 9.96 -5.38 -1.28
C ARG A 63 9.94 -4.16 -0.39
N LEU A 64 10.59 -4.28 0.77
CA LEU A 64 10.54 -3.24 1.79
C LEU A 64 11.46 -2.08 1.38
N ILE A 65 10.90 -0.88 1.35
CA ILE A 65 11.66 0.35 1.09
C ILE A 65 12.24 0.84 2.42
N HIS A 66 11.36 1.04 3.41
CA HIS A 66 11.67 1.57 4.72
C HIS A 66 10.60 1.12 5.73
N TYR A 67 10.99 1.05 7.00
CA TYR A 67 10.05 0.87 8.11
C TYR A 67 10.33 1.84 9.25
N SER A 68 9.39 1.96 10.17
CA SER A 68 9.46 2.83 11.34
C SER A 68 8.84 2.09 12.50
N ASN A 69 9.48 2.14 13.68
CA ASN A 69 8.96 1.56 14.93
C ASN A 69 8.29 2.60 15.84
N GLY A 70 8.06 3.81 15.34
CA GLY A 70 7.46 4.91 16.09
C GLY A 70 7.94 6.26 15.58
N PRO A 71 7.37 7.36 16.10
CA PRO A 71 7.75 8.72 15.72
C PRO A 71 9.26 8.95 15.76
N LEU A 72 9.76 9.78 14.84
CA LEU A 72 11.16 10.19 14.70
C LEU A 72 12.16 9.09 14.30
N ALA A 73 11.76 7.81 14.29
CA ALA A 73 12.62 6.71 13.92
C ALA A 73 12.20 6.10 12.57
N THR A 74 13.14 6.02 11.63
CA THR A 74 12.99 5.29 10.37
C THR A 74 14.23 4.45 10.09
N GLU A 75 14.01 3.26 9.57
CA GLU A 75 15.03 2.25 9.30
C GLU A 75 14.93 1.82 7.84
N LYS A 76 16.07 1.48 7.25
CA LYS A 76 16.17 1.06 5.85
C LYS A 76 15.63 -0.36 5.68
N GLY A 77 14.92 -0.59 4.58
CA GLY A 77 14.48 -1.92 4.15
C GLY A 77 15.47 -2.59 3.19
N ASP A 78 14.94 -3.50 2.37
CA ASP A 78 15.70 -4.24 1.34
C ASP A 78 16.17 -3.33 0.19
N MET A 79 15.43 -2.24 -0.08
CA MET A 79 15.68 -1.34 -1.22
C MET A 79 15.43 0.14 -0.88
N PRO A 80 16.22 0.73 0.02
CA PRO A 80 16.00 2.09 0.51
C PRO A 80 16.44 3.18 -0.47
N ASP A 81 17.28 2.85 -1.45
CA ASP A 81 17.96 3.84 -2.28
C ASP A 81 17.00 4.61 -3.20
N GLY A 82 17.22 5.93 -3.29
CA GLY A 82 16.37 6.84 -4.05
C GLY A 82 15.06 7.22 -3.35
N TYR A 83 14.85 6.78 -2.11
CA TYR A 83 13.70 7.10 -1.28
C TYR A 83 14.11 7.80 0.01
N ARG A 84 13.23 8.66 0.52
CA ARG A 84 13.34 9.27 1.85
C ARG A 84 12.02 9.12 2.59
N VAL A 85 12.06 8.52 3.77
CA VAL A 85 10.90 8.37 4.65
C VAL A 85 11.12 9.17 5.92
N SER A 86 10.08 9.85 6.39
CA SER A 86 10.04 10.46 7.72
C SER A 86 8.86 9.92 8.52
N ARG A 87 8.95 10.04 9.84
CA ARG A 87 7.87 9.69 10.76
C ARG A 87 7.57 10.86 11.71
N PRO A 88 6.88 11.92 11.24
CA PRO A 88 6.60 13.09 12.06
C PRO A 88 5.64 12.80 13.24
N SER A 89 4.74 11.82 13.09
CA SER A 89 3.82 11.40 14.15
C SER A 89 3.46 9.92 13.99
N THR A 90 2.71 9.37 14.95
CA THR A 90 2.24 7.97 14.87
C THR A 90 1.33 7.78 13.67
N GLU A 91 0.54 8.78 13.31
CA GLU A 91 -0.44 8.76 12.23
C GLU A 91 0.22 8.90 10.86
N ASN A 92 1.31 9.65 10.73
CA ASN A 92 1.81 10.10 9.43
C ASN A 92 3.16 9.48 9.06
N VAL A 93 3.28 8.92 7.86
CA VAL A 93 4.54 8.37 7.33
C VAL A 93 4.71 8.70 5.83
N PRO A 94 5.13 9.92 5.47
CA PRO A 94 5.34 10.26 4.06
C PRO A 94 6.57 9.57 3.45
N LEU A 95 6.44 9.13 2.20
CA LEU A 95 7.53 8.63 1.36
C LEU A 95 7.83 9.64 0.26
N THR A 96 9.05 10.18 0.25
CA THR A 96 9.50 11.16 -0.72
C THR A 96 10.51 10.54 -1.68
N LEU A 97 10.27 10.73 -2.98
CA LEU A 97 11.25 10.48 -4.03
C LEU A 97 11.83 11.85 -4.39
N GLU A 98 13.11 12.07 -4.05
CA GLU A 98 13.75 13.39 -4.25
C GLU A 98 13.94 13.73 -5.74
N SER A 99 14.15 12.71 -6.56
CA SER A 99 14.26 12.84 -8.02
C SER A 99 13.74 11.55 -8.65
N THR A 100 12.53 11.59 -9.20
CA THR A 100 11.84 10.39 -9.71
C THR A 100 12.54 9.81 -10.93
N ASN A 101 12.77 8.50 -10.93
CA ASN A 101 13.35 7.74 -12.04
C ASN A 101 12.33 6.76 -12.64
N PRO A 102 12.33 6.50 -13.96
CA PRO A 102 11.50 5.45 -14.56
C PRO A 102 11.58 4.07 -13.87
N SER A 103 12.74 3.71 -13.30
CA SER A 103 12.95 2.47 -12.54
C SER A 103 12.15 2.39 -11.22
N GLN A 104 11.64 3.54 -10.75
CA GLN A 104 10.77 3.65 -9.58
C GLN A 104 9.28 3.58 -9.97
N THR A 105 8.94 3.35 -11.23
CA THR A 105 7.54 3.12 -11.62
C THR A 105 7.06 1.79 -11.04
N SER A 106 6.15 1.85 -10.07
CA SER A 106 5.73 0.68 -9.28
C SER A 106 4.39 0.93 -8.59
N VAL A 107 3.80 -0.12 -8.01
CA VAL A 107 2.70 0.03 -7.05
C VAL A 107 3.29 0.17 -5.65
N TYR A 108 2.90 1.20 -4.93
CA TYR A 108 3.41 1.50 -3.59
C TYR A 108 2.37 1.18 -2.53
N PHE A 109 2.77 0.46 -1.49
CA PHE A 109 1.91 0.08 -0.37
C PHE A 109 2.43 0.66 0.93
N CYS A 110 1.54 1.25 1.69
CA CYS A 110 1.78 1.61 3.07
C CYS A 110 1.01 0.68 3.99
N THR A 111 1.67 0.16 5.03
CA THR A 111 1.05 -0.76 5.98
C THR A 111 1.38 -0.35 7.40
N SER A 112 0.47 -0.64 8.33
CA SER A 112 0.65 -0.42 9.76
C SER A 112 0.61 -1.75 10.52
N SER A 113 1.23 -1.83 11.70
CA SER A 113 1.13 -3.00 12.58
C SER A 113 1.41 -2.67 14.05
N ASP A 114 0.74 -3.38 14.96
CA ASP A 114 1.03 -3.35 16.40
C ASP A 114 2.34 -4.07 16.75
N SER A 115 2.64 -5.19 16.08
CA SER A 115 3.84 -6.01 16.32
C SER A 115 4.59 -6.32 15.03
N THR A 116 5.86 -6.71 15.11
CA THR A 116 6.58 -7.20 13.92
C THR A 116 5.83 -8.41 13.38
N ALA A 117 5.23 -8.30 12.19
CA ALA A 117 5.03 -9.50 11.40
C ALA A 117 6.43 -10.10 11.24
N LEU A 118 6.66 -11.26 11.85
CA LEU A 118 7.77 -12.12 11.48
C LEU A 118 7.74 -12.16 9.95
N HIS A 119 8.88 -11.89 9.30
CA HIS A 119 9.08 -12.16 7.87
C HIS A 119 9.02 -13.68 7.62
N GLY A 120 7.95 -14.34 8.08
CA GLY A 120 7.63 -15.72 7.83
C GLY A 120 7.11 -15.77 6.42
N HIS A 121 8.05 -15.86 5.47
CA HIS A 121 7.94 -16.45 4.14
C HIS A 121 6.49 -16.70 3.68
N LEU A 122 5.69 -15.63 3.50
CA LEU A 122 4.36 -15.76 2.91
C LEU A 122 4.59 -16.07 1.44
N LEU A 123 4.53 -17.37 1.13
CA LEU A 123 4.49 -17.88 -0.23
C LEU A 123 3.45 -17.04 -0.98
N SER A 124 3.95 -16.31 -1.98
CA SER A 124 3.14 -15.58 -2.93
C SER A 124 2.04 -16.50 -3.43
N VAL A 125 0.80 -16.31 -2.96
CA VAL A 125 -0.37 -16.90 -3.61
C VAL A 125 -0.60 -16.07 -4.87
N GLN A 126 0.25 -16.29 -5.87
CA GLN A 126 -0.10 -15.94 -7.24
C GLN A 126 -1.26 -16.86 -7.60
N LYS A 127 -2.46 -16.29 -7.71
CA LYS A 127 -3.56 -16.95 -8.39
C LYS A 127 -3.12 -17.12 -9.84
N ASP A 128 -2.72 -18.33 -10.18
CA ASP A 128 -2.30 -18.68 -11.52
C ASP A 128 -3.43 -18.32 -12.50
N ARG A 129 -3.09 -17.55 -13.54
CA ARG A 129 -4.03 -17.27 -14.61
C ARG A 129 -4.13 -18.55 -15.42
N GLY A 130 -5.26 -19.24 -15.26
CA GLY A 130 -5.58 -20.45 -16.01
C GLY A 130 -5.31 -20.30 -17.53
N PRO A 131 -5.01 -21.42 -18.21
CA PRO A 131 -4.40 -21.39 -19.52
C PRO A 131 -5.28 -20.65 -20.53
N ARG A 132 -4.62 -19.74 -21.25
CA ARG A 132 -5.18 -19.02 -22.39
C ARG A 132 -5.33 -20.02 -23.53
N ALA A 133 -6.55 -20.49 -23.78
CA ALA A 133 -6.85 -21.24 -24.98
C ALA A 133 -6.69 -20.33 -26.20
N GLY A 134 -5.98 -20.81 -27.20
CA GLY A 134 -6.02 -20.27 -28.55
C GLY A 134 -5.21 -21.16 -29.49
N PRO A 135 -5.28 -20.88 -30.79
CA PRO A 135 -6.51 -20.70 -31.57
C PRO A 135 -7.24 -22.04 -31.81
#